data_AF-A0A661HGI4-F1
#
_entry.id   AF-A0A661HGI4-F1
#
_cell.length_a   1.000
_cell.length_b   1.000
_cell.length_c   1.000
_cell.angle_alpha   90.00
_cell.angle_beta   90.00
_cell.angle_gamma   90.00
#
_symmetry.space_group_name_H-M   'P 1'
#
loop_
_entity.id
_entity.type
_entity.pdbx_description
1 polymer ?
#
loop_
_entity_poly.entity_id
_entity_poly.type
_entity_poly.pdbx_seq_one_letter_code
_entity_poly.pdbx_strand_id
1 'polypeptide(L)' 'GIALISEAITKCKTHKGQDLEDTLQCLCSREQDCIYIVSSDKNFVDCGIEVVNYDGILNN' A
#
# COMPACT_ATOMS: atom_id res chain seq x y z
N GLY A 1 2.33 8.02 -11.91
CA GLY A 1 1.48 7.58 -13.04
C GLY A 1 1.99 6.29 -13.70
N ILE A 2 2.47 6.34 -14.94
CA ILE A 2 2.92 5.13 -15.68
C ILE A 2 4.15 4.47 -15.03
N ALA A 3 5.12 5.27 -14.57
CA ALA A 3 6.33 4.75 -13.92
C ALA A 3 6.01 3.93 -12.67
N LEU A 4 5.10 4.43 -11.81
CA LEU A 4 4.64 3.75 -10.60
C LEU A 4 3.92 2.43 -10.92
N ILE A 5 3.06 2.41 -11.93
CA ILE A 5 2.39 1.17 -12.37
C ILE A 5 3.42 0.15 -12.85
N SER A 6 4.43 0.59 -13.62
CA SER A 6 5.51 -0.31 -14.08
C SER A 6 6.35 -0.85 -12.92
N GLU A 7 6.57 -0.05 -11.88
CA GLU A 7 7.27 -0.48 -10.66
C GLU A 7 6.45 -1.53 -9.91
N ALA A 8 5.14 -1.30 -9.72
CA ALA A 8 4.24 -2.25 -9.06
C ALA A 8 4.24 -3.61 -9.77
N ILE A 9 4.13 -3.62 -11.11
CA ILE A 9 4.21 -4.85 -11.91
C ILE A 9 5.54 -5.56 -11.68
N THR A 10 6.64 -4.82 -11.61
CA THR A 10 7.98 -5.39 -11.38
C THR A 10 8.09 -6.01 -10.00
N LYS A 11 7.53 -5.35 -8.97
CA LYS A 11 7.50 -5.87 -7.59
C LYS A 11 6.68 -7.16 -7.49
N CYS A 12 5.45 -7.20 -8.02
CA CYS A 12 4.61 -8.40 -7.97
C CYS A 12 5.21 -9.59 -8.73
N LYS A 13 5.98 -9.33 -9.81
CA LYS A 13 6.70 -10.40 -10.52
C LYS A 13 7.86 -10.98 -9.72
N THR A 14 8.51 -10.17 -8.88
CA THR A 14 9.68 -10.56 -8.09
C THR A 14 9.33 -11.09 -6.71
N HIS A 15 8.18 -10.69 -6.15
CA HIS A 15 7.69 -11.09 -4.84
C HIS A 15 6.35 -11.84 -5.01
N LYS A 16 6.44 -13.17 -5.11
CA LYS A 16 5.25 -14.02 -5.28
C LYS A 16 4.34 -13.90 -4.06
N GLY A 17 3.04 -13.71 -4.31
CA GLY A 17 2.01 -13.63 -3.27
C GLY A 17 1.63 -12.21 -2.85
N GLN A 18 2.30 -11.18 -3.37
CA GLN A 18 1.84 -9.79 -3.22
C GLN A 18 0.75 -9.48 -4.25
N ASP A 19 -0.37 -8.91 -3.77
CA ASP A 19 -1.41 -8.41 -4.65
C ASP A 19 -0.97 -7.11 -5.34
N LEU A 20 -1.40 -6.93 -6.59
CA LEU A 20 -1.04 -5.76 -7.38
C LEU A 20 -1.73 -4.50 -6.85
N GLU A 21 -2.96 -4.59 -6.36
CA GLU A 21 -3.71 -3.49 -5.77
C GLU A 21 -2.98 -2.96 -4.54
N ASP A 22 -2.64 -3.83 -3.59
CA ASP A 22 -1.93 -3.45 -2.37
C ASP A 22 -0.58 -2.79 -2.67
N THR A 23 0.16 -3.37 -3.62
CA THR A 23 1.45 -2.84 -4.06
C THR A 23 1.30 -1.44 -4.66
N LEU A 24 0.26 -1.21 -5.47
CA LEU A 24 -0.03 0.11 -6.05
C LEU A 24 -0.43 1.11 -4.98
N GLN A 25 -1.37 0.76 -4.10
CA GLN A 25 -1.84 1.63 -3.02
C GLN A 25 -0.68 2.07 -2.14
N CYS A 26 0.16 1.11 -1.75
CA CYS A 26 1.37 1.37 -1.00
C CYS A 26 2.35 2.34 -1.70
N LEU A 27 2.69 2.08 -2.98
CA LEU A 27 3.62 2.94 -3.73
C LEU A 27 3.05 4.35 -3.89
N CYS A 28 1.75 4.47 -4.18
CA CYS A 28 1.06 5.75 -4.28
C CYS A 28 1.10 6.51 -2.95
N SER A 29 0.82 5.84 -1.84
CA SER A 29 0.87 6.47 -0.51
C SER A 29 2.27 7.01 -0.19
N ARG A 30 3.33 6.33 -0.60
CA ARG A 30 4.71 6.83 -0.46
C ARG A 30 5.02 8.01 -1.38
N GLU A 31 4.59 7.96 -2.63
CA GLU A 31 4.81 9.06 -3.60
C GLU A 31 4.13 10.36 -3.17
N GLN A 32 3.03 10.26 -2.40
CA GLN A 32 2.23 11.40 -1.92
C GLN A 32 2.50 11.76 -0.45
N ASP A 33 3.55 11.22 0.16
CA ASP A 33 3.92 11.45 1.57
C ASP A 33 2.74 11.23 2.55
N CYS A 34 1.93 10.21 2.31
CA CYS A 34 0.82 9.86 3.19
C CYS A 34 1.32 9.44 4.57
N ILE A 35 0.62 9.89 5.61
CA ILE A 35 0.88 9.52 7.00
C ILE A 35 0.25 8.19 7.39
N TYR A 36 -0.90 7.86 6.80
CA TYR A 36 -1.67 6.66 7.08
C TYR A 36 -2.14 5.98 5.80
N ILE A 37 -2.21 4.65 5.83
CA ILE A 37 -3.01 3.85 4.90
C ILE A 37 -4.18 3.29 5.70
N VAL A 38 -5.40 3.55 5.23
CA VAL A 38 -6.60 3.02 5.88
C VAL A 38 -7.00 1.73 5.17
N SER A 39 -6.84 0.60 5.83
CA SER A 39 -7.19 -0.70 5.26
C SER A 39 -7.77 -1.65 6.31
N SER A 40 -8.69 -2.50 5.86
CA SER A 40 -9.21 -3.63 6.64
C SER A 40 -8.46 -4.93 6.35
N ASP A 41 -7.53 -4.93 5.39
CA ASP A 41 -6.70 -6.08 5.09
C ASP A 41 -5.63 -6.26 6.16
N LYS A 42 -5.64 -7.41 6.82
CA LYS A 42 -4.69 -7.79 7.86
C LYS A 42 -3.32 -8.20 7.29
N ASN A 43 -3.24 -8.47 6.00
CA ASN A 43 -2.03 -8.88 5.30
C ASN A 43 -1.58 -7.83 4.27
N PHE A 44 -2.04 -6.59 4.43
CA PHE A 44 -1.63 -5.49 3.56
C PHE A 44 -0.11 -5.38 3.48
N VAL A 45 0.40 -5.06 2.30
CA VAL A 45 1.85 -4.98 2.05
C VAL A 45 2.53 -3.96 2.96
N ASP A 46 3.61 -4.37 3.64
CA ASP A 46 4.43 -3.43 4.41
C ASP A 46 5.24 -2.55 3.47
N CYS A 47 5.09 -1.23 3.63
CA CYS A 47 5.94 -0.26 2.97
C CYS A 47 6.29 0.97 3.78
N GLY A 48 6.34 0.81 5.10
CA GLY A 48 6.84 1.83 6.01
C GLY A 48 5.91 3.02 6.23
N ILE A 49 4.65 2.91 5.81
CA ILE A 49 3.57 3.83 6.19
C ILE A 49 2.67 3.10 7.19
N GLU A 50 2.21 3.81 8.21
CA GLU A 50 1.34 3.22 9.23
C GLU A 50 0.00 2.79 8.62
N VAL A 51 -0.29 1.49 8.70
CA VAL A 51 -1.57 0.94 8.27
C VAL A 51 -2.51 0.90 9.47
N VAL A 52 -3.63 1.59 9.36
CA VAL A 52 -4.65 1.70 10.40
C VAL A 52 -5.98 1.19 9.87
N ASN A 53 -6.82 0.67 10.76
CA ASN A 53 -8.19 0.29 10.39
C ASN A 53 -9.16 1.48 10.58
N TYR A 54 -10.37 1.31 10.06
CA TYR A 54 -11.46 2.30 10.15
C TYR A 54 -11.69 2.78 11.59
N ASP A 55 -11.77 1.84 12.54
CA ASP A 55 -12.03 2.16 13.94
C ASP A 55 -10.89 2.98 14.56
N GLY A 56 -9.65 2.71 14.16
CA GLY A 56 -8.46 3.43 14.62
C GLY A 56 -8.44 4.88 14.15
N ILE A 57 -8.89 5.18 12.94
CA ILE A 57 -8.91 6.57 12.44
C ILE A 57 -10.10 7.38 12.95
N LEU A 58 -11.29 6.77 13.04
CA LEU A 58 -12.51 7.53 13.32
C LEU A 58 -12.83 7.68 14.80
N ASN A 59 -12.20 6.88 15.66
CA ASN A 59 -12.34 7.00 17.12
C ASN A 59 -11.13 7.69 17.77
N ASN A 60 -10.24 8.29 16.98
CA ASN A 60 -9.12 9.11 17.44
C ASN A 60 -9.51 10.57 17.66
#